data_AF-A0A2E7S8Z3-F1
#
_entry.id   AF-A0A2E7S8Z3-F1
#
_cell.length_a   1.000
_cell.length_b   1.000
_cell.length_c   1.000
_cell.angle_alpha   90.00
_cell.angle_beta   90.00
_cell.angle_gamma   90.00
#
_symmetry.space_group_name_H-M   'P 1'
#
loop_
_entity.id
_entity.type
_entity.pdbx_description
1 polymer ?
#
loop_
_entity_poly.entity_id
_entity_poly.type
_entity_poly.pdbx_seq_one_letter_code
_entity_poly.pdbx_strand_id
1 'polypeptide(L)'
;MRVKPYYLVAGLLSLSTCMVLNSSKAYAHGGIEPGDNLLLAWSNNPFPSLILLVVAYIYVNGLRRWNNPSHPINIWQKTCFFSGLACVFIALQSPVDPLAEHQFSIHQVQHLLLRMIGPLLILLGAPLTPILRGIPRWALMNIVRPTVGNGLIRILYFKITNPVLTSVIFIGSLYMWQIPFLHNLAVRNDVFHEFMHFSMLFSGLLFWWIVIDPKPHRSRLHYGLRVLFLGLLVLPNTLLGAIITFSRSTLYESYYEFPQPFALAPMLDQQIGGLSLWVVGDMMCILVAGITMIFWYNNEKSLDQVP
;
A
#
# COMPACT_ATOMS: atom_id res chain seq x y z
N MET A 1 37.69 -11.26 1.09
CA MET A 1 37.13 -12.51 0.54
C MET A 1 35.78 -12.20 -0.11
N ARG A 2 35.63 -12.40 -1.42
CA ARG A 2 34.38 -12.08 -2.16
C ARG A 2 33.42 -13.29 -2.07
N VAL A 3 32.40 -13.20 -1.24
CA VAL A 3 31.33 -14.19 -1.19
C VAL A 3 30.53 -14.11 -2.50
N LYS A 4 30.41 -15.22 -3.22
CA LYS A 4 29.75 -15.29 -4.53
C LYS A 4 28.21 -15.27 -4.34
N PRO A 5 27.45 -14.54 -5.18
CA PRO A 5 26.03 -14.19 -4.95
C PRO A 5 25.03 -15.37 -5.03
N TYR A 6 25.43 -16.54 -5.53
CA TYR A 6 24.53 -17.70 -5.60
C TYR A 6 24.29 -18.37 -4.24
N TYR A 7 25.19 -18.19 -3.26
CA TYR A 7 24.99 -18.73 -1.91
C TYR A 7 23.87 -18.01 -1.13
N LEU A 8 23.62 -16.73 -1.41
CA LEU A 8 22.52 -15.95 -0.80
C LEU A 8 21.15 -16.35 -1.36
N VAL A 9 21.07 -16.65 -2.66
CA VAL A 9 19.83 -17.09 -3.31
C VAL A 9 19.51 -18.55 -2.97
N ALA A 10 20.52 -19.42 -2.87
CA ALA A 10 20.35 -20.80 -2.45
C ALA A 10 19.96 -20.92 -0.96
N GLY A 11 20.51 -20.05 -0.09
CA GLY A 11 20.11 -19.99 1.32
C GLY A 11 18.63 -19.62 1.52
N LEU A 12 18.15 -18.61 0.77
CA LEU A 12 16.75 -18.16 0.81
C LEU A 12 15.76 -19.20 0.23
N LEU A 13 16.16 -19.96 -0.79
CA LEU A 13 15.35 -21.03 -1.38
C LEU A 13 15.29 -22.30 -0.50
N SER A 14 16.38 -22.62 0.21
CA SER A 14 16.42 -23.80 1.08
C SER A 14 15.58 -23.64 2.36
N LEU A 15 15.50 -22.44 2.94
CA LEU A 15 14.64 -22.15 4.09
C LEU A 15 13.14 -22.12 3.73
N SER A 16 12.80 -21.64 2.53
CA SER A 16 11.41 -21.57 2.07
C SER A 16 10.84 -22.96 1.71
N THR A 17 11.67 -23.89 1.24
CA THR A 17 11.22 -25.24 0.88
C THR A 17 10.94 -26.13 2.11
N CYS A 18 11.59 -25.87 3.25
CA CYS A 18 11.38 -26.65 4.49
C CYS A 18 10.11 -26.26 5.27
N MET A 19 9.53 -25.08 5.04
CA MET A 19 8.37 -24.60 5.79
C MET A 19 7.03 -24.80 5.06
N VAL A 20 7.03 -25.01 3.74
CA VAL A 20 5.82 -25.33 2.96
C VAL A 20 5.24 -26.71 3.34
N LEU A 21 6.04 -27.60 3.94
CA LEU A 21 5.60 -28.94 4.34
C LEU A 21 5.04 -29.02 5.77
N ASN A 22 4.99 -27.91 6.52
CA ASN A 22 4.50 -27.87 7.89
C ASN A 22 3.21 -27.03 8.06
N SER A 23 2.49 -26.75 6.96
CA SER A 23 1.17 -26.10 6.99
C SER A 23 0.05 -27.10 7.30
N SER A 24 0.28 -28.00 8.25
CA SER A 24 -0.72 -28.96 8.71
C SER A 24 -1.45 -28.37 9.91
N LYS A 25 -2.64 -27.79 9.61
CA LYS A 25 -3.64 -27.17 10.50
C LYS A 25 -3.45 -25.67 10.77
N ALA A 26 -3.69 -24.83 9.79
CA ALA A 26 -3.96 -23.41 10.01
C ALA A 26 -5.49 -23.18 9.95
N TYR A 27 -6.09 -22.87 11.09
CA TYR A 27 -7.37 -22.17 11.10
C TYR A 27 -7.10 -20.78 10.50
N ALA A 28 -7.91 -20.30 9.56
CA ALA A 28 -7.87 -18.92 9.08
C ALA A 28 -8.07 -17.87 10.21
N HIS A 29 -8.41 -18.33 11.43
CA HIS A 29 -8.73 -17.51 12.61
C HIS A 29 -7.98 -17.95 13.88
N GLY A 30 -6.82 -18.60 13.73
CA GLY A 30 -6.00 -19.03 14.86
C GLY A 30 -4.99 -17.96 15.27
N GLY A 31 -5.43 -16.82 15.79
CA GLY A 31 -4.53 -15.72 16.14
C GLY A 31 -4.60 -15.27 17.60
N ILE A 32 -5.80 -15.17 18.16
CA ILE A 32 -6.02 -14.49 19.45
C ILE A 32 -7.09 -15.25 20.26
N GLU A 33 -6.65 -15.90 21.33
CA GLU A 33 -7.54 -16.51 22.33
C GLU A 33 -7.86 -15.54 23.47
N PRO A 34 -9.01 -15.71 24.17
CA PRO A 34 -9.32 -14.93 25.35
C PRO A 34 -8.22 -15.05 26.42
N GLY A 35 -7.55 -13.94 26.73
CA GLY A 35 -6.44 -13.88 27.70
C GLY A 35 -5.06 -13.73 27.08
N ASP A 36 -4.95 -13.80 25.75
CA ASP A 36 -3.69 -13.54 25.05
C ASP A 36 -3.24 -12.09 25.20
N ASN A 37 -1.92 -11.91 25.24
CA ASN A 37 -1.34 -10.58 25.15
C ASN A 37 -1.42 -10.09 23.71
N LEU A 38 -2.41 -9.24 23.43
CA LEU A 38 -2.65 -8.67 22.10
C LEU A 38 -1.41 -8.02 21.48
N LEU A 39 -0.48 -7.47 22.28
CA LEU A 39 0.75 -6.84 21.76
C LEU A 39 1.77 -7.85 21.21
N LEU A 40 1.63 -9.13 21.59
CA LEU A 40 2.51 -10.22 21.15
C LEU A 40 1.90 -11.06 20.02
N ALA A 41 0.66 -10.77 19.60
CA ALA A 41 0.00 -11.43 18.48
C ALA A 41 0.59 -10.96 17.13
N TRP A 42 1.86 -11.24 16.86
CA TRP A 42 2.50 -10.89 15.59
C TRP A 42 2.19 -11.92 14.52
N SER A 43 2.07 -11.47 13.27
CA SER A 43 1.82 -12.38 12.14
C SER A 43 3.02 -13.28 11.91
N ASN A 44 2.77 -14.58 11.76
CA ASN A 44 3.83 -15.58 11.51
C ASN A 44 4.26 -15.64 10.04
N ASN A 45 3.54 -14.97 9.13
CA ASN A 45 3.81 -15.00 7.71
C ASN A 45 5.09 -14.21 7.36
N PRO A 46 6.20 -14.86 6.93
CA PRO A 46 7.46 -14.17 6.70
C PRO A 46 7.50 -13.45 5.34
N PHE A 47 6.55 -13.70 4.43
CA PHE A 47 6.61 -13.21 3.05
C PHE A 47 6.56 -11.68 2.95
N PRO A 48 5.64 -10.96 3.62
CA PRO A 48 5.63 -9.49 3.59
C PRO A 48 6.94 -8.90 4.12
N SER A 49 7.43 -9.41 5.25
CA SER A 49 8.71 -9.01 5.85
C SER A 49 9.88 -9.20 4.89
N LEU A 50 9.97 -10.37 4.24
CA LEU A 50 11.03 -10.65 3.27
C LEU A 50 10.99 -9.68 2.08
N ILE A 51 9.81 -9.44 1.52
CA ILE A 51 9.63 -8.52 0.38
C ILE A 51 10.05 -7.11 0.78
N LEU A 52 9.60 -6.61 1.94
CA LEU A 52 9.95 -5.28 2.43
C LEU A 52 11.46 -5.14 2.68
N LEU A 53 12.11 -6.16 3.26
CA LEU A 53 13.55 -6.18 3.46
C LEU A 53 14.32 -6.18 2.14
N VAL A 54 13.86 -6.94 1.14
CA VAL A 54 14.46 -6.94 -0.21
C VAL A 54 14.33 -5.56 -0.85
N VAL A 55 13.15 -4.94 -0.79
CA VAL A 55 12.91 -3.59 -1.33
C VAL A 55 13.80 -2.56 -0.62
N ALA A 56 13.88 -2.60 0.71
CA ALA A 56 14.75 -1.73 1.51
C ALA A 56 16.23 -1.93 1.15
N TYR A 57 16.68 -3.17 1.04
CA TYR A 57 18.06 -3.51 0.66
C TYR A 57 18.40 -2.98 -0.73
N ILE A 58 17.53 -3.19 -1.71
CA ILE A 58 17.70 -2.68 -3.08
C ILE A 58 17.80 -1.15 -3.04
N TYR A 59 16.88 -0.47 -2.34
CA TYR A 59 16.89 0.99 -2.23
C TYR A 59 18.22 1.53 -1.64
N VAL A 60 18.67 0.97 -0.51
CA VAL A 60 19.94 1.37 0.14
C VAL A 60 21.14 1.08 -0.76
N ASN A 61 21.18 -0.08 -1.41
CA ASN A 61 22.25 -0.43 -2.34
C ASN A 61 22.27 0.53 -3.54
N GLY A 62 21.10 0.96 -4.01
CA GLY A 62 20.96 1.96 -5.06
C GLY A 62 21.52 3.33 -4.67
N LEU A 63 21.21 3.79 -3.46
CA LEU A 63 21.78 5.03 -2.92
C LEU A 63 23.30 4.96 -2.78
N ARG A 64 23.84 3.84 -2.29
CA ARG A 64 25.30 3.63 -2.12
C ARG A 64 26.05 3.61 -3.45
N ARG A 65 25.41 3.15 -4.52
CA ARG A 65 26.00 3.12 -5.88
C ARG A 65 25.89 4.45 -6.62
N TRP A 66 25.25 5.45 -6.02
CA TRP A 66 24.93 6.72 -6.67
C TRP A 66 25.95 7.81 -6.34
N ASN A 67 27.19 7.64 -6.81
CA ASN A 67 28.32 8.51 -6.46
C ASN A 67 28.17 9.97 -6.90
N ASN A 68 27.54 10.24 -8.05
CA ASN A 68 27.26 11.58 -8.56
C ASN A 68 25.77 11.71 -8.95
N PRO A 69 24.90 12.12 -8.01
CA PRO A 69 23.48 12.25 -8.28
C PRO A 69 23.14 13.52 -9.04
N SER A 70 22.52 13.36 -10.22
CA SER A 70 21.91 14.46 -10.97
C SER A 70 20.75 15.10 -10.20
N HIS A 71 20.04 14.31 -9.40
CA HIS A 71 19.00 14.75 -8.47
C HIS A 71 19.15 13.99 -7.15
N PRO A 72 19.90 14.51 -6.16
CA PRO A 72 20.12 13.83 -4.90
C PRO A 72 18.81 13.61 -4.14
N ILE A 73 18.73 12.49 -3.42
CA ILE A 73 17.59 12.18 -2.55
C ILE A 73 17.82 12.84 -1.19
N ASN A 74 16.91 13.73 -0.82
CA ASN A 74 16.96 14.47 0.43
C ASN A 74 16.70 13.56 1.63
N ILE A 75 17.13 13.97 2.82
CA ILE A 75 16.92 13.19 4.06
C ILE A 75 15.43 12.93 4.28
N TRP A 76 14.58 13.95 4.08
CA TRP A 76 13.13 13.81 4.24
C TRP A 76 12.53 12.76 3.28
N GLN A 77 13.08 12.60 2.07
CA GLN A 77 12.61 11.58 1.12
C GLN A 77 12.99 10.19 1.58
N LYS A 78 14.20 10.03 2.13
CA LYS A 78 14.62 8.75 2.73
C LYS A 78 13.73 8.41 3.92
N THR A 79 13.44 9.36 4.80
CA THR A 79 12.55 9.14 5.94
C THR A 79 11.14 8.81 5.50
N CYS A 80 10.59 9.49 4.48
CA CYS A 80 9.29 9.14 3.89
C CYS A 80 9.30 7.71 3.34
N PHE A 81 10.32 7.31 2.57
CA PHE A 81 10.42 5.98 2.01
C PHE A 81 10.39 4.89 3.09
N PHE A 82 11.25 5.01 4.11
CA PHE A 82 11.31 4.03 5.20
C PHE A 82 10.07 4.07 6.10
N SER A 83 9.46 5.25 6.31
CA SER A 83 8.20 5.35 7.03
C SER A 83 7.07 4.67 6.26
N GLY A 84 7.03 4.80 4.94
CA GLY A 84 6.06 4.10 4.10
C GLY A 84 6.24 2.57 4.14
N LEU A 85 7.48 2.07 4.10
CA LEU A 85 7.76 0.65 4.32
C LEU A 85 7.35 0.20 5.73
N ALA A 86 7.59 1.03 6.75
CA ALA A 86 7.17 0.76 8.12
C ALA A 86 5.63 0.72 8.26
N CYS A 87 4.89 1.58 7.56
CA CYS A 87 3.42 1.51 7.53
C CYS A 87 2.93 0.18 6.94
N VAL A 88 3.52 -0.29 5.84
CA VAL A 88 3.17 -1.58 5.23
C VAL A 88 3.55 -2.74 6.15
N PHE A 89 4.71 -2.66 6.82
CA PHE A 89 5.15 -3.64 7.81
C PHE A 89 4.20 -3.72 9.01
N ILE A 90 3.85 -2.56 9.60
CA ILE A 90 2.90 -2.49 10.72
C ILE A 90 1.56 -3.09 10.29
N ALA A 91 1.07 -2.75 9.11
CA ALA A 91 -0.20 -3.28 8.63
C ALA A 91 -0.20 -4.80 8.45
N LEU A 92 0.88 -5.42 7.97
CA LEU A 92 0.90 -6.84 7.60
C LEU A 92 1.59 -7.78 8.59
N GLN A 93 2.30 -7.25 9.59
CA GLN A 93 3.15 -8.05 10.48
C GLN A 93 2.94 -7.77 11.95
N SER A 94 2.54 -6.53 12.30
CA SER A 94 2.24 -6.20 13.69
C SER A 94 0.89 -6.80 14.12
N PRO A 95 0.55 -6.72 15.41
CA PRO A 95 -0.76 -7.15 15.91
C PRO A 95 -1.97 -6.56 15.22
N VAL A 96 -1.80 -5.48 14.44
CA VAL A 96 -2.87 -4.95 13.59
C VAL A 96 -3.45 -6.01 12.66
N ASP A 97 -2.62 -6.91 12.10
CA ASP A 97 -3.06 -7.92 11.13
C ASP A 97 -4.03 -8.94 11.74
N PRO A 98 -3.68 -9.68 12.81
CA PRO A 98 -4.65 -10.57 13.45
C PRO A 98 -5.78 -9.82 14.15
N LEU A 99 -5.57 -8.62 14.69
CA LEU A 99 -6.66 -7.84 15.28
C LEU A 99 -7.67 -7.36 14.21
N ALA A 100 -7.22 -7.11 12.99
CA ALA A 100 -8.06 -6.72 11.86
C ALA A 100 -8.96 -7.85 11.35
N GLU A 101 -8.69 -9.10 11.70
CA GLU A 101 -9.59 -10.23 11.42
C GLU A 101 -10.72 -10.33 12.45
N HIS A 102 -10.53 -9.74 13.63
CA HIS A 102 -11.52 -9.76 14.71
C HIS A 102 -12.30 -8.45 14.84
N GLN A 103 -11.82 -7.34 14.30
CA GLN A 103 -12.50 -6.04 14.37
C GLN A 103 -12.49 -5.29 13.05
N PHE A 104 -13.67 -4.81 12.65
CA PHE A 104 -13.86 -4.04 11.45
C PHE A 104 -13.14 -2.69 11.53
N SER A 105 -13.17 -2.00 12.68
CA SER A 105 -12.47 -0.72 12.81
C SER A 105 -10.96 -0.85 12.62
N ILE A 106 -10.34 -1.89 13.20
CA ILE A 106 -8.91 -2.18 13.03
C ILE A 106 -8.61 -2.61 11.59
N HIS A 107 -9.50 -3.38 10.96
CA HIS A 107 -9.43 -3.72 9.55
C HIS A 107 -9.41 -2.47 8.65
N GLN A 108 -10.26 -1.47 8.94
CA GLN A 108 -10.24 -0.21 8.20
C GLN A 108 -8.93 0.58 8.41
N VAL A 109 -8.35 0.55 9.62
CA VAL A 109 -7.03 1.15 9.88
C VAL A 109 -5.93 0.44 9.10
N GLN A 110 -5.95 -0.89 9.04
CA GLN A 110 -5.00 -1.69 8.27
C GLN A 110 -5.07 -1.32 6.77
N HIS A 111 -6.28 -1.26 6.21
CA HIS A 111 -6.50 -0.86 4.83
C HIS A 111 -6.11 0.60 4.55
N LEU A 112 -6.33 1.51 5.50
CA LEU A 112 -5.86 2.90 5.41
C LEU A 112 -4.33 2.96 5.31
N LEU A 113 -3.61 2.17 6.12
CA LEU A 113 -2.15 2.08 6.05
C LEU A 113 -1.68 1.52 4.70
N LEU A 114 -2.32 0.47 4.19
CA LEU A 114 -1.91 -0.21 2.96
C LEU A 114 -2.25 0.56 1.69
N ARG A 115 -3.40 1.24 1.65
CA ARG A 115 -3.91 1.88 0.43
C ARG A 115 -3.63 3.37 0.35
N MET A 116 -3.58 4.06 1.50
CA MET A 116 -3.38 5.51 1.56
C MET A 116 -1.98 5.86 2.03
N ILE A 117 -1.67 5.61 3.30
CA ILE A 117 -0.50 6.20 3.96
C ILE A 117 0.81 5.59 3.45
N GLY A 118 0.91 4.25 3.43
CA GLY A 118 2.10 3.52 2.98
C GLY A 118 2.53 3.90 1.56
N PRO A 119 1.65 3.73 0.55
CA PRO A 119 1.92 4.11 -0.83
C PRO A 119 2.31 5.57 -1.02
N LEU A 120 1.61 6.50 -0.37
CA LEU A 120 1.91 7.93 -0.41
C LEU A 120 3.35 8.19 0.06
N LEU A 121 3.70 7.70 1.25
CA LEU A 121 5.03 7.88 1.85
C LEU A 121 6.13 7.21 1.03
N ILE A 122 5.89 6.00 0.53
CA ILE A 122 6.84 5.28 -0.35
C ILE A 122 7.17 6.14 -1.58
N LEU A 123 6.17 6.72 -2.23
CA LEU A 123 6.33 7.45 -3.47
C LEU A 123 6.87 8.88 -3.27
N LEU A 124 6.53 9.54 -2.16
CA LEU A 124 7.17 10.79 -1.73
C LEU A 124 8.67 10.61 -1.53
N GLY A 125 9.11 9.40 -1.18
CA GLY A 125 10.52 9.04 -1.06
C GLY A 125 11.31 8.91 -2.37
N ALA A 126 10.68 9.24 -3.51
CA ALA A 126 11.25 9.16 -4.86
C ALA A 126 11.99 7.84 -5.14
N PRO A 127 11.31 6.68 -4.97
CA PRO A 127 11.95 5.38 -4.87
C PRO A 127 12.51 4.85 -6.19
N LEU A 128 12.06 5.38 -7.33
CA LEU A 128 12.34 4.83 -8.64
C LEU A 128 13.85 4.79 -8.96
N THR A 129 14.56 5.92 -8.80
CA THR A 129 15.99 5.98 -9.15
C THR A 129 16.85 5.12 -8.24
N PRO A 130 16.71 5.19 -6.90
CA PRO A 130 17.42 4.27 -6.00
C PRO A 130 17.10 2.80 -6.31
N ILE A 131 15.83 2.43 -6.48
CA ILE A 131 15.47 1.03 -6.75
C ILE A 131 16.13 0.54 -8.04
N LEU A 132 15.99 1.25 -9.15
CA LEU A 132 16.57 0.85 -10.43
C LEU A 132 18.10 0.71 -10.39
N ARG A 133 18.79 1.57 -9.63
CA ARG A 133 20.25 1.49 -9.43
C ARG A 133 20.67 0.38 -8.47
N GLY A 134 19.78 0.01 -7.55
CA GLY A 134 19.98 -1.01 -6.53
C GLY A 134 19.83 -2.43 -7.04
N ILE A 135 19.03 -2.63 -8.09
CA ILE A 135 18.79 -3.94 -8.70
C ILE A 135 20.11 -4.55 -9.16
N PRO A 136 20.37 -5.85 -8.90
CA PRO A 136 21.58 -6.51 -9.33
C PRO A 136 21.65 -6.56 -10.87
N ARG A 137 22.87 -6.47 -11.44
CA ARG A 137 23.06 -6.38 -12.90
C ARG A 137 22.39 -7.49 -13.68
N TRP A 138 22.39 -8.72 -13.16
CA TRP A 138 21.74 -9.86 -13.80
C TRP A 138 20.23 -9.65 -13.94
N ALA A 139 19.55 -9.17 -12.88
CA ALA A 139 18.11 -8.90 -12.91
C ALA A 139 17.79 -7.67 -13.78
N LEU A 140 18.65 -6.65 -13.74
CA LEU A 140 18.50 -5.47 -14.58
C LEU A 140 18.59 -5.83 -16.08
N MET A 141 19.55 -6.69 -16.45
CA MET A 141 19.78 -7.09 -17.84
C MET A 141 18.81 -8.14 -18.35
N ASN A 142 18.42 -9.11 -17.51
CA ASN A 142 17.63 -10.26 -17.94
C ASN A 142 16.12 -10.08 -17.70
N ILE A 143 15.72 -9.21 -16.77
CA ILE A 143 14.32 -8.99 -16.41
C ILE A 143 13.91 -7.57 -16.81
N VAL A 144 14.48 -6.55 -16.16
CA VAL A 144 13.99 -5.16 -16.29
C VAL A 144 14.15 -4.63 -17.73
N ARG A 145 15.31 -4.78 -18.35
CA ARG A 145 15.56 -4.27 -19.71
C ARG A 145 14.65 -4.91 -20.78
N PRO A 146 14.51 -6.25 -20.87
CA PRO A 146 13.56 -6.88 -21.78
C PRO A 146 12.11 -6.47 -21.51
N THR A 147 11.71 -6.38 -20.24
CA THR A 147 10.36 -5.97 -19.84
C THR A 147 10.03 -4.56 -20.31
N VAL A 148 10.94 -3.60 -20.14
CA VAL A 148 10.74 -2.21 -20.57
C VAL A 148 10.83 -2.06 -22.09
N GLY A 149 11.62 -2.90 -22.77
CA GLY A 149 11.75 -2.92 -24.23
C GLY A 149 10.56 -3.55 -24.96
N ASN A 150 9.72 -4.33 -24.25
CA ASN A 150 8.56 -4.99 -24.83
C ASN A 150 7.43 -3.99 -25.11
N GLY A 151 7.02 -3.88 -26.38
CA GLY A 151 5.95 -2.97 -26.82
C GLY A 151 4.61 -3.22 -26.12
N LEU A 152 4.26 -4.47 -25.85
CA LEU A 152 3.00 -4.82 -25.17
C LEU A 152 3.00 -4.31 -23.71
N ILE A 153 4.12 -4.47 -23.01
CA ILE A 153 4.28 -4.00 -21.63
C ILE A 153 4.28 -2.48 -21.58
N ARG A 154 4.87 -1.82 -22.57
CA ARG A 154 4.81 -0.36 -22.70
C ARG A 154 3.38 0.13 -22.93
N ILE A 155 2.59 -0.54 -23.77
CA ILE A 155 1.17 -0.22 -23.97
C ILE A 155 0.38 -0.45 -22.68
N LEU A 156 0.61 -1.58 -22.00
CA LEU A 156 -0.06 -1.91 -20.74
C LEU A 156 0.27 -0.88 -19.66
N TYR A 157 1.55 -0.50 -19.53
CA TYR A 157 1.98 0.58 -18.65
C TYR A 157 1.23 1.87 -18.97
N PHE A 158 1.19 2.32 -20.23
CA PHE A 158 0.48 3.54 -20.60
C PHE A 158 -1.02 3.49 -20.29
N LYS A 159 -1.66 2.32 -20.47
CA LYS A 159 -3.06 2.12 -20.12
C LYS A 159 -3.26 2.16 -18.62
N ILE A 160 -2.49 1.40 -17.85
CA ILE A 160 -2.61 1.34 -16.39
C ILE A 160 -2.32 2.71 -15.77
N THR A 161 -1.32 3.44 -16.26
CA THR A 161 -1.03 4.81 -15.80
C THR A 161 -1.98 5.89 -16.35
N ASN A 162 -3.07 5.50 -17.02
CA ASN A 162 -4.12 6.45 -17.37
C ASN A 162 -4.85 6.89 -16.09
N PRO A 163 -4.98 8.20 -15.81
CA PRO A 163 -5.58 8.71 -14.58
C PRO A 163 -7.01 8.23 -14.35
N VAL A 164 -7.83 8.10 -15.41
CA VAL A 164 -9.20 7.59 -15.30
C VAL A 164 -9.18 6.12 -14.92
N LEU A 165 -8.40 5.29 -15.64
CA LEU A 165 -8.33 3.86 -15.34
C LEU A 165 -7.77 3.58 -13.94
N THR A 166 -6.72 4.28 -13.54
CA THR A 166 -6.17 4.17 -12.18
C THR A 166 -7.18 4.58 -11.12
N SER A 167 -7.94 5.66 -11.34
CA SER A 167 -8.99 6.08 -10.41
C SER A 167 -10.11 5.03 -10.31
N VAL A 168 -10.49 4.43 -11.44
CA VAL A 168 -11.48 3.33 -11.48
C VAL A 168 -10.94 2.09 -10.76
N ILE A 169 -9.67 1.72 -10.96
CA ILE A 169 -9.05 0.59 -10.23
C ILE A 169 -9.01 0.89 -8.73
N PHE A 170 -8.64 2.12 -8.36
CA PHE A 170 -8.52 2.53 -6.97
C PHE A 170 -9.87 2.56 -6.24
N ILE A 171 -10.89 3.20 -6.82
CA ILE A 171 -12.25 3.22 -6.26
C ILE A 171 -12.89 1.83 -6.35
N GLY A 172 -12.74 1.16 -7.48
CA GLY A 172 -13.31 -0.16 -7.73
C GLY A 172 -12.79 -1.20 -6.75
N SER A 173 -11.49 -1.21 -6.47
CA SER A 173 -10.90 -2.10 -5.46
C SER A 173 -11.49 -1.83 -4.07
N LEU A 174 -11.73 -0.56 -3.69
CA LEU A 174 -12.36 -0.23 -2.42
C LEU A 174 -13.78 -0.76 -2.34
N TYR A 175 -14.60 -0.43 -3.34
CA TYR A 175 -16.00 -0.83 -3.35
C TYR A 175 -16.14 -2.34 -3.38
N MET A 176 -15.35 -3.03 -4.19
CA MET A 176 -15.34 -4.49 -4.29
C MET A 176 -15.16 -5.14 -2.92
N TRP A 177 -14.17 -4.69 -2.14
CA TRP A 177 -13.88 -5.25 -0.82
C TRP A 177 -14.81 -4.77 0.30
N GLN A 178 -15.65 -3.78 0.04
CA GLN A 178 -16.70 -3.35 0.95
C GLN A 178 -18.06 -4.00 0.67
N ILE A 179 -18.18 -4.79 -0.40
CA ILE A 179 -19.35 -5.66 -0.61
C ILE A 179 -19.35 -6.72 0.51
N PRO A 180 -20.40 -6.81 1.34
CA PRO A 180 -20.43 -7.71 2.50
C PRO A 180 -20.05 -9.16 2.20
N PHE A 181 -20.55 -9.69 1.08
CA PHE A 181 -20.23 -11.05 0.65
C PHE A 181 -18.72 -11.27 0.41
N LEU A 182 -18.09 -10.40 -0.37
CA LEU A 182 -16.65 -10.49 -0.68
C LEU A 182 -15.78 -10.19 0.54
N HIS A 183 -16.24 -9.26 1.38
CA HIS A 183 -15.58 -8.90 2.63
C HIS A 183 -15.54 -10.09 3.58
N ASN A 184 -16.70 -10.69 3.90
CA ASN A 184 -16.77 -11.85 4.77
C ASN A 184 -16.02 -13.06 4.19
N LEU A 185 -15.99 -13.21 2.85
CA LEU A 185 -15.20 -14.25 2.19
C LEU A 185 -13.70 -14.05 2.41
N ALA A 186 -13.21 -12.82 2.30
CA ALA A 186 -11.81 -12.50 2.51
C ALA A 186 -11.41 -12.66 3.98
N VAL A 187 -12.23 -12.24 4.94
CA VAL A 187 -11.96 -12.45 6.36
C VAL A 187 -11.86 -13.94 6.69
N ARG A 188 -12.72 -14.79 6.10
CA ARG A 188 -12.75 -16.24 6.38
C ARG A 188 -11.71 -17.07 5.61
N ASN A 189 -10.98 -16.48 4.66
CA ASN A 189 -10.10 -17.24 3.77
C ASN A 189 -8.81 -16.48 3.48
N ASP A 190 -7.69 -17.02 3.97
CA ASP A 190 -6.34 -16.46 3.85
C ASP A 190 -5.96 -16.05 2.42
N VAL A 191 -6.33 -16.85 1.41
CA VAL A 191 -5.99 -16.55 0.00
C VAL A 191 -6.73 -15.31 -0.48
N PHE A 192 -8.01 -15.17 -0.13
CA PHE A 192 -8.78 -13.98 -0.45
C PHE A 192 -8.34 -12.77 0.39
N HIS A 193 -7.93 -13.00 1.64
CA HIS A 193 -7.37 -11.96 2.51
C HIS A 193 -6.06 -11.39 1.95
N GLU A 194 -5.12 -12.26 1.56
CA GLU A 194 -3.85 -11.85 0.93
C GLU A 194 -4.10 -11.13 -0.40
N PHE A 195 -5.05 -11.61 -1.21
CA PHE A 195 -5.43 -10.95 -2.46
C PHE A 195 -6.07 -9.58 -2.23
N MET A 196 -6.86 -9.42 -1.16
CA MET A 196 -7.40 -8.13 -0.72
C MET A 196 -6.27 -7.17 -0.35
N HIS A 197 -5.34 -7.58 0.52
CA HIS A 197 -4.17 -6.76 0.88
C HIS A 197 -3.33 -6.37 -0.33
N PHE A 198 -3.05 -7.31 -1.21
CA PHE A 198 -2.28 -7.06 -2.42
C PHE A 198 -2.98 -6.05 -3.34
N SER A 199 -4.27 -6.24 -3.63
CA SER A 199 -5.03 -5.35 -4.52
C SER A 199 -5.22 -3.94 -3.92
N MET A 200 -5.39 -3.82 -2.61
CA MET A 200 -5.44 -2.54 -1.90
C MET A 200 -4.10 -1.79 -1.98
N LEU A 201 -2.98 -2.47 -1.69
CA LEU A 201 -1.64 -1.88 -1.77
C LEU A 201 -1.28 -1.50 -3.21
N PHE A 202 -1.55 -2.40 -4.16
CA PHE A 202 -1.27 -2.19 -5.58
C PHE A 202 -2.06 -1.01 -6.14
N SER A 203 -3.36 -0.95 -5.87
CA SER A 203 -4.20 0.16 -6.33
C SER A 203 -3.78 1.49 -5.69
N GLY A 204 -3.40 1.49 -4.41
CA GLY A 204 -2.83 2.67 -3.74
C GLY A 204 -1.54 3.15 -4.39
N LEU A 205 -0.59 2.26 -4.65
CA LEU A 205 0.65 2.59 -5.35
C LEU A 205 0.38 3.17 -6.74
N LEU A 206 -0.55 2.60 -7.52
CA LEU A 206 -0.93 3.14 -8.82
C LEU A 206 -1.53 4.55 -8.72
N PHE A 207 -2.46 4.75 -7.79
CA PHE A 207 -3.12 6.03 -7.60
C PHE A 207 -2.12 7.14 -7.25
N TRP A 208 -1.34 6.91 -6.20
CA TRP A 208 -0.34 7.89 -5.75
C TRP A 208 0.80 8.07 -6.75
N TRP A 209 1.09 7.08 -7.60
CA TRP A 209 2.07 7.21 -8.67
C TRP A 209 1.72 8.34 -9.63
N ILE A 210 0.44 8.42 -10.01
CA ILE A 210 -0.07 9.45 -10.92
C ILE A 210 -0.14 10.82 -10.24
N VAL A 211 -0.53 10.85 -8.96
CA VAL A 211 -0.71 12.09 -8.20
C VAL A 211 0.64 12.73 -7.83
N ILE A 212 1.58 11.94 -7.30
CA ILE A 212 2.90 12.44 -6.87
C ILE A 212 3.81 12.67 -8.07
N ASP A 213 3.85 11.71 -9.01
CA ASP A 213 4.77 11.71 -10.15
C ASP A 213 6.25 11.82 -9.73
N PRO A 214 6.82 10.78 -9.10
CA PRO A 214 8.17 10.83 -8.59
C PRO A 214 9.21 10.96 -9.71
N LYS A 215 10.14 11.92 -9.55
CA LYS A 215 11.28 12.11 -10.47
C LYS A 215 12.06 10.79 -10.67
N PRO A 216 12.57 10.49 -11.88
CA PRO A 216 12.69 11.35 -13.06
C PRO A 216 11.48 11.28 -14.01
N HIS A 217 10.38 10.64 -13.62
CA HIS A 217 9.15 10.73 -14.41
C HIS A 217 8.71 12.20 -14.45
N ARG A 218 8.30 12.67 -15.62
CA ARG A 218 7.66 13.98 -15.79
C ARG A 218 6.22 13.74 -16.16
N SER A 219 5.34 14.30 -15.35
CA SER A 219 3.89 14.22 -15.47
C SER A 219 3.41 14.57 -16.85
N ARG A 220 2.41 13.83 -17.31
CA ARG A 220 1.52 14.27 -18.39
C ARG A 220 0.30 15.04 -17.88
N LEU A 221 0.08 15.03 -16.57
CA LEU A 221 -1.06 15.65 -15.92
C LEU A 221 -0.71 17.02 -15.38
N HIS A 222 -1.45 18.01 -15.85
CA HIS A 222 -1.46 19.36 -15.32
C HIS A 222 -1.88 19.36 -13.85
N TYR A 223 -1.33 20.27 -13.03
CA TYR A 223 -1.61 20.34 -11.59
C TYR A 223 -3.11 20.48 -11.29
N GLY A 224 -3.83 21.31 -12.06
CA GLY A 224 -5.29 21.47 -11.89
C GLY A 224 -6.08 20.17 -12.06
N LEU A 225 -5.66 19.28 -12.98
CA LEU A 225 -6.29 17.97 -13.13
C LEU A 225 -6.01 17.08 -11.91
N ARG A 226 -4.80 17.12 -11.33
CA ARG A 226 -4.49 16.36 -10.10
C ARG A 226 -5.37 16.78 -8.94
N VAL A 227 -5.56 18.09 -8.74
CA VAL A 227 -6.45 18.65 -7.71
C VAL A 227 -7.90 18.21 -7.96
N LEU A 228 -8.37 18.30 -9.21
CA LEU A 228 -9.71 17.84 -9.59
C LEU A 228 -9.89 16.34 -9.31
N PHE A 229 -8.91 15.50 -9.67
CA PHE A 229 -8.97 14.06 -9.39
C PHE A 229 -9.04 13.76 -7.89
N LEU A 230 -8.21 14.43 -7.07
CA LEU A 230 -8.24 14.27 -5.62
C LEU A 230 -9.58 14.72 -5.03
N GLY A 231 -10.16 15.81 -5.52
CA GLY A 231 -11.47 16.29 -5.09
C GLY A 231 -12.62 15.36 -5.51
N LEU A 232 -12.60 14.84 -6.74
CA LEU A 232 -13.59 13.88 -7.22
C LEU A 232 -13.54 12.54 -6.47
N LEU A 233 -12.37 12.17 -5.94
CA LEU A 233 -12.18 10.94 -5.18
C LEU A 233 -12.86 10.97 -3.80
N VAL A 234 -13.00 12.17 -3.21
CA VAL A 234 -13.67 12.36 -1.92
C VAL A 234 -15.12 11.87 -2.01
N LEU A 235 -15.85 12.22 -3.08
CA LEU A 235 -17.28 11.93 -3.20
C LEU A 235 -17.65 10.43 -3.04
N PRO A 236 -17.08 9.47 -3.80
CA PRO A 236 -17.39 8.07 -3.62
C PRO A 236 -16.87 7.52 -2.28
N ASN A 237 -15.74 8.01 -1.77
CA ASN A 237 -15.21 7.58 -0.48
C ASN A 237 -16.12 8.02 0.68
N THR A 238 -16.56 9.28 0.69
CA THR A 238 -17.56 9.79 1.63
C THR A 238 -18.89 9.06 1.46
N LEU A 239 -19.37 8.81 0.24
CA LEU A 239 -20.63 8.09 0.06
C LEU A 239 -20.56 6.67 0.69
N LEU A 240 -19.47 5.95 0.45
CA LEU A 240 -19.28 4.61 1.00
C LEU A 240 -19.17 4.62 2.53
N GLY A 241 -18.39 5.54 3.09
CA GLY A 241 -18.31 5.75 4.54
C GLY A 241 -19.67 6.07 5.15
N ALA A 242 -20.52 6.83 4.44
CA ALA A 242 -21.86 7.20 4.89
C ALA A 242 -22.75 5.98 5.03
N ILE A 243 -22.75 5.16 4.00
CA ILE A 243 -23.55 3.95 3.92
C ILE A 243 -23.18 3.00 5.08
N ILE A 244 -21.88 2.82 5.35
CA ILE A 244 -21.40 1.94 6.41
C ILE A 244 -21.71 2.52 7.79
N THR A 245 -21.39 3.81 8.00
CA THR A 245 -21.54 4.49 9.30
C THR A 245 -23.00 4.61 9.72
N PHE A 246 -23.89 4.99 8.80
CA PHE A 246 -25.30 5.22 9.10
C PHE A 246 -26.20 4.02 8.82
N SER A 247 -25.62 2.85 8.57
CA SER A 247 -26.39 1.61 8.42
C SER A 247 -27.19 1.32 9.70
N ARG A 248 -28.42 0.81 9.53
CA ARG A 248 -29.29 0.39 10.65
C ARG A 248 -29.00 -1.02 11.13
N SER A 249 -28.26 -1.80 10.33
CA SER A 249 -27.85 -3.17 10.63
C SER A 249 -26.35 -3.35 10.48
N THR A 250 -25.82 -4.36 11.15
CA THR A 250 -24.44 -4.82 10.98
C THR A 250 -24.30 -5.44 9.59
N LEU A 251 -23.42 -4.89 8.75
CA LEU A 251 -23.17 -5.33 7.38
C LEU A 251 -22.14 -6.45 7.32
N TYR A 252 -21.20 -6.49 8.28
CA TYR A 252 -20.06 -7.41 8.29
C TYR A 252 -20.16 -8.36 9.49
N GLU A 253 -20.77 -9.53 9.26
CA GLU A 253 -21.11 -10.48 10.32
C GLU A 253 -19.93 -11.36 10.75
N SER A 254 -18.94 -11.58 9.88
CA SER A 254 -17.81 -12.48 10.12
C SER A 254 -17.03 -12.17 11.40
N TYR A 255 -16.91 -10.89 11.77
CA TYR A 255 -16.21 -10.47 13.00
C TYR A 255 -16.86 -11.00 14.28
N TYR A 256 -18.17 -11.28 14.26
CA TYR A 256 -18.92 -11.69 15.46
C TYR A 256 -19.03 -13.20 15.62
N GLU A 257 -18.43 -13.96 14.69
CA GLU A 257 -18.29 -15.41 14.80
C GLU A 257 -17.15 -15.81 15.75
N PHE A 258 -16.28 -14.85 16.12
CA PHE A 258 -15.08 -15.06 16.92
C PHE A 258 -15.02 -14.16 18.16
N PRO A 259 -14.22 -14.51 19.18
CA PRO A 259 -14.01 -13.67 20.36
C PRO A 259 -13.50 -12.27 19.97
N GLN A 260 -14.15 -11.24 20.53
CA GLN A 260 -13.83 -9.83 20.27
C GLN A 260 -12.76 -9.31 21.24
N PRO A 261 -11.60 -8.82 20.77
CA PRO A 261 -10.48 -8.42 21.64
C PRO A 261 -10.77 -7.21 22.53
N PHE A 262 -11.61 -6.26 22.09
CA PHE A 262 -11.92 -5.04 22.84
C PHE A 262 -13.38 -4.92 23.31
N ALA A 263 -14.15 -6.00 23.26
CA ALA A 263 -15.56 -6.07 23.72
C ALA A 263 -16.45 -4.89 23.25
N LEU A 264 -16.21 -4.38 22.04
CA LEU A 264 -17.03 -3.32 21.44
C LEU A 264 -18.34 -3.88 20.93
N ALA A 265 -19.42 -3.10 21.05
CA ALA A 265 -20.68 -3.46 20.42
C ALA A 265 -20.52 -3.52 18.89
N PRO A 266 -21.07 -4.54 18.21
CA PRO A 266 -20.97 -4.70 16.76
C PRO A 266 -21.25 -3.45 15.93
N MET A 267 -22.35 -2.78 16.26
CA MET A 267 -22.75 -1.55 15.57
C MET A 267 -21.74 -0.41 15.77
N LEU A 268 -21.16 -0.30 16.97
CA LEU A 268 -20.19 0.74 17.30
C LEU A 268 -18.87 0.52 16.55
N ASP A 269 -18.39 -0.72 16.47
CA ASP A 269 -17.17 -1.06 15.72
C ASP A 269 -17.33 -0.73 14.22
N GLN A 270 -18.47 -1.07 13.64
CA GLN A 270 -18.79 -0.71 12.25
C GLN A 270 -18.84 0.81 12.04
N GLN A 271 -19.46 1.55 12.96
CA GLN A 271 -19.53 3.01 12.89
C GLN A 271 -18.14 3.65 12.93
N ILE A 272 -17.27 3.17 13.83
CA ILE A 272 -15.88 3.66 13.91
C ILE A 272 -15.12 3.32 12.61
N GLY A 273 -15.27 2.12 12.08
CA GLY A 273 -14.65 1.74 10.81
C GLY A 273 -15.14 2.58 9.63
N GLY A 274 -16.46 2.81 9.53
CA GLY A 274 -17.05 3.67 8.50
C GLY A 274 -16.56 5.12 8.60
N LEU A 275 -16.47 5.65 9.82
CA LEU A 275 -15.90 6.98 10.09
C LEU A 275 -14.42 7.06 9.70
N SER A 276 -13.64 6.04 10.06
CA SER A 276 -12.21 5.96 9.72
C SER A 276 -12.00 5.97 8.20
N LEU A 277 -12.82 5.20 7.46
CA LEU A 277 -12.75 5.09 6.01
C LEU A 277 -12.93 6.44 5.30
N TRP A 278 -13.96 7.21 5.64
CA TRP A 278 -14.15 8.51 4.99
C TRP A 278 -13.29 9.61 5.59
N VAL A 279 -13.11 9.70 6.92
CA VAL A 279 -12.64 10.98 7.51
C VAL A 279 -11.15 11.05 7.24
N VAL A 280 -10.47 9.95 7.55
CA VAL A 280 -9.02 9.88 7.41
C VAL A 280 -8.65 9.74 5.93
N GLY A 281 -9.44 8.98 5.16
CA GLY A 281 -9.27 8.87 3.71
C GLY A 281 -9.39 10.22 3.00
N ASP A 282 -10.46 10.97 3.25
CA ASP A 282 -10.73 12.26 2.60
C ASP A 282 -9.75 13.34 3.07
N MET A 283 -9.36 13.33 4.35
CA MET A 283 -8.33 14.22 4.88
C MET A 283 -7.02 14.11 4.09
N MET A 284 -6.57 12.89 3.77
CA MET A 284 -5.34 12.70 2.97
C MET A 284 -5.48 13.29 1.56
N CYS A 285 -6.61 13.06 0.89
CA CYS A 285 -6.87 13.63 -0.44
C CYS A 285 -6.86 15.16 -0.41
N ILE A 286 -7.52 15.76 0.58
CA ILE A 286 -7.61 17.22 0.75
C ILE A 286 -6.22 17.82 1.03
N LEU A 287 -5.43 17.20 1.92
CA LEU A 287 -4.07 17.66 2.23
C LEU A 287 -3.16 17.65 1.00
N VAL A 288 -3.16 16.55 0.24
CA VAL A 288 -2.35 16.45 -0.98
C VAL A 288 -2.86 17.40 -2.06
N ALA A 289 -4.17 17.61 -2.17
CA ALA A 289 -4.74 18.59 -3.09
C ALA A 289 -4.27 20.00 -2.76
N GLY A 290 -4.29 20.38 -1.47
CA GLY A 290 -3.79 21.67 -1.00
C GLY A 290 -2.30 21.87 -1.31
N ILE A 291 -1.47 20.86 -1.02
CA ILE A 291 -0.03 20.90 -1.35
C ILE A 291 0.18 21.03 -2.87
N THR A 292 -0.58 20.28 -3.67
CA THR A 292 -0.51 20.32 -5.13
C THR A 292 -0.91 21.69 -5.68
N MET A 293 -1.91 22.33 -5.07
CA MET A 293 -2.34 23.67 -5.41
C MET A 293 -1.26 24.73 -5.11
N ILE A 294 -0.54 24.58 -3.99
CA ILE A 294 0.60 25.45 -3.67
C ILE A 294 1.72 25.29 -4.71
N PHE A 295 2.04 24.04 -5.10
CA PHE A 295 3.02 23.79 -6.16
C PHE A 295 2.60 24.38 -7.50
N TRP A 296 1.31 24.28 -7.84
CA TRP A 296 0.77 24.89 -9.05
C TRP A 296 0.95 26.41 -9.04
N TYR A 297 0.53 27.06 -7.95
CA TYR A 297 0.64 28.51 -7.80
C TYR A 297 2.08 29.02 -7.91
N ASN A 298 3.02 28.32 -7.27
CA ASN A 298 4.44 28.67 -7.34
C ASN A 298 5.03 28.45 -8.74
N ASN A 299 4.59 27.42 -9.46
CA ASN A 299 5.02 27.17 -10.83
C ASN A 299 4.54 28.27 -11.78
N GLU A 300 3.29 28.72 -11.65
CA GLU A 300 2.74 29.81 -12.47
C GLU A 300 3.51 31.11 -12.26
N LYS A 301 3.75 31.48 -11.00
CA LYS A 301 4.59 32.65 -10.66
C LYS A 301 5.97 32.63 -11.27
N SER A 302 6.58 31.45 -11.38
CA SER A 302 7.93 31.33 -11.95
C SER A 302 7.94 31.53 -13.47
N LEU A 303 6.83 31.26 -14.15
CA LEU A 303 6.67 31.49 -15.58
C LEU A 303 6.45 32.98 -15.87
N ASP A 304 5.68 33.67 -15.03
CA ASP A 304 5.43 35.11 -15.14
C ASP A 304 6.69 35.97 -14.89
N GLN A 305 7.74 35.38 -14.30
CA GLN A 305 9.02 36.04 -13.99
C GLN A 305 10.10 35.83 -15.06
N VAL A 306 9.82 35.10 -16.15
CA VAL A 306 10.74 34.96 -17.28
C VAL A 306 10.50 36.13 -18.25
N PRO A 307 11.46 37.07 -18.40
CA PRO A 307 11.34 38.21 -19.30
C PRO A 307 11.34 37.81 -20.79
#